data_AF-A0A151SDD4-F1
#
_entry.id   AF-A0A151SDD4-F1
#
_cell.length_a   1.000
_cell.length_b   1.000
_cell.length_c   1.000
_cell.angle_alpha   90.00
_cell.angle_beta   90.00
_cell.angle_gamma   90.00
#
_symmetry.space_group_name_H-M   'P 1'
#
loop_
_entity.id
_entity.type
_entity.pdbx_description
1 polymer ?
#
loop_
_entity_poly.entity_id
_entity_poly.type
_entity_poly.pdbx_seq_one_letter_code
_entity_poly.pdbx_strand_id
1 'polypeptide(L)'
;KAMKRRVNYVCSIMSNGWMDRKNRTLINFFGNCLLGTMFVKSVDDFEYTKIGEKVFELLNNFIEKIGYVMTSKILKNVRPHLFWTPCVAHCLNLMLDDIGKIFKVKRVTQRGIKLTYYIYNHSLILDIMRKYTKKAELVRHGITRFVTTFLTLQKTNLRRIFTPNEWLHSKGVKEVKGEKATNVVLMPSFWIDVVYALKVMGPIVTMWRLVDNEKKKIDNELHL
;
A
#
# COMPACT_ATOMS: atom_id res chain seq x y z
N LYS A 1 -22.15 36.97 31.09
CA LYS A 1 -22.01 36.61 29.66
C LYS A 1 -20.56 36.22 29.40
N ALA A 2 -20.22 34.93 29.49
CA ALA A 2 -18.85 34.47 29.24
C ALA A 2 -18.54 34.57 27.73
N MET A 3 -17.60 35.45 27.39
CA MET A 3 -17.08 35.61 26.03
C MET A 3 -16.31 34.34 25.69
N LYS A 4 -16.95 33.40 24.97
CA LYS A 4 -16.29 32.23 24.38
C LYS A 4 -15.25 32.76 23.40
N ARG A 5 -13.98 32.86 23.83
CA ARG A 5 -12.83 33.02 22.93
C ARG A 5 -12.87 31.86 21.95
N ARG A 6 -13.36 32.07 20.73
CA ARG A 6 -13.13 31.16 19.61
C ARG A 6 -11.65 31.26 19.30
N VAL A 7 -10.87 30.31 19.79
CA VAL A 7 -9.52 30.12 19.28
C VAL A 7 -9.68 29.61 17.86
N ASN A 8 -9.26 30.41 16.89
CA ASN A 8 -9.27 30.03 15.47
C ASN A 8 -8.15 29.02 15.25
N TYR A 9 -8.44 27.75 15.52
CA TYR A 9 -7.55 26.67 15.10
C TYR A 9 -7.69 26.48 13.59
N VAL A 10 -6.57 26.47 12.89
CA VAL A 10 -6.54 26.01 11.50
C VAL A 10 -6.87 24.52 11.53
N CYS A 11 -8.05 24.17 11.02
CA CYS A 11 -8.51 22.81 10.89
C CYS A 11 -8.35 22.37 9.43
N SER A 12 -8.02 21.10 9.23
CA SER A 12 -8.02 20.44 7.92
C SER A 12 -9.14 19.41 7.90
N ILE A 13 -9.79 19.24 6.76
CA ILE A 13 -10.71 18.11 6.56
C ILE A 13 -10.00 17.13 5.65
N MET A 14 -10.00 15.86 6.03
CA MET A 14 -9.46 14.77 5.24
C MET A 14 -10.61 13.89 4.80
N SER A 15 -10.61 13.49 3.53
CA SER A 15 -11.55 12.52 2.98
C SER A 15 -10.79 11.27 2.55
N ASN A 16 -11.21 10.09 3.02
CA ASN A 16 -10.66 8.81 2.60
C ASN A 16 -11.76 7.97 1.95
N GLY A 17 -11.66 7.76 0.64
CA GLY A 17 -12.58 6.91 -0.12
C GLY A 17 -11.98 5.52 -0.32
N TRP A 18 -12.76 4.48 -0.06
CA TRP A 18 -12.43 3.11 -0.47
C TRP A 18 -13.57 2.53 -1.28
N MET A 19 -13.23 1.66 -2.23
CA MET A 19 -14.19 0.96 -3.07
C MET A 19 -14.02 -0.54 -2.85
N ASP A 20 -15.13 -1.24 -2.63
CA ASP A 20 -15.11 -2.69 -2.48
C ASP A 20 -15.10 -3.42 -3.84
N ARG A 21 -15.00 -4.75 -3.82
CA ARG A 21 -14.99 -5.58 -5.05
C ARG A 21 -16.31 -5.56 -5.83
N LYS A 22 -17.39 -5.03 -5.24
CA LYS A 22 -18.70 -4.86 -5.87
C LYS A 22 -18.91 -3.41 -6.36
N ASN A 23 -17.84 -2.63 -6.48
CA ASN A 23 -17.85 -1.21 -6.83
C ASN A 23 -18.67 -0.32 -5.87
N ARG A 24 -18.84 -0.74 -4.61
CA ARG A 24 -19.46 0.12 -3.59
C ARG A 24 -18.41 1.04 -3.02
N THR A 25 -18.61 2.34 -3.14
CA THR A 25 -17.70 3.34 -2.57
C THR A 25 -18.18 3.74 -1.18
N LEU A 26 -17.27 3.83 -0.23
CA LEU A 26 -17.53 4.46 1.07
C LEU A 26 -16.49 5.57 1.27
N ILE A 27 -16.99 6.77 1.57
CA ILE A 27 -16.15 7.95 1.80
C ILE A 27 -16.25 8.34 3.27
N ASN A 28 -15.11 8.26 3.96
CA ASN A 28 -14.96 8.72 5.33
C ASN A 28 -14.43 10.16 5.34
N PHE A 29 -15.01 11.00 6.18
CA PHE A 29 -14.58 12.37 6.43
C PHE A 29 -14.04 12.49 7.86
N PHE A 30 -12.89 13.14 7.99
CA PHE A 30 -12.21 13.39 9.24
C PHE A 30 -11.90 14.88 9.36
N GLY A 31 -12.00 15.44 10.55
CA GLY A 31 -11.47 16.75 10.91
C GLY A 31 -10.15 16.56 11.64
N ASN A 32 -9.10 17.22 11.19
CA ASN A 32 -7.79 17.21 11.83
C ASN A 32 -7.45 18.62 12.31
N CYS A 33 -6.98 18.72 13.55
CA CYS A 33 -6.50 19.95 14.16
C CYS A 33 -5.32 19.65 15.10
N LEU A 34 -4.76 20.68 15.75
CA LEU A 34 -3.66 20.50 16.71
C LEU A 34 -4.00 19.57 17.89
N LEU A 35 -5.28 19.38 18.19
CA LEU A 35 -5.76 18.47 19.25
C LEU A 35 -5.89 17.01 18.77
N GLY A 36 -5.72 16.75 17.48
CA GLY A 36 -5.80 15.43 16.87
C GLY A 36 -6.86 15.31 15.78
N THR A 37 -7.03 14.07 15.32
CA THR A 37 -7.97 13.69 14.27
C THR A 37 -9.27 13.16 14.85
N MET A 38 -10.39 13.69 14.38
CA MET A 38 -11.75 13.30 14.74
C MET A 38 -12.48 12.76 13.51
N PHE A 39 -13.17 11.63 13.67
CA PHE A 39 -14.12 11.16 12.68
C PHE A 39 -15.34 12.08 12.64
N VAL A 40 -15.74 12.49 11.43
CA VAL A 40 -16.87 13.41 11.23
C VAL A 40 -18.08 12.65 10.71
N LYS A 41 -17.93 11.94 9.60
CA LYS A 41 -19.03 11.22 8.93
C LYS A 41 -18.51 10.19 7.93
N SER A 42 -19.30 9.16 7.67
CA SER A 42 -19.11 8.24 6.55
C SER A 42 -20.31 8.32 5.60
N VAL A 43 -20.07 8.15 4.30
CA VAL A 43 -21.10 8.17 3.26
C VAL A 43 -20.91 6.96 2.35
N ASP A 44 -21.96 6.15 2.22
CA ASP A 44 -22.03 5.00 1.30
C ASP A 44 -22.60 5.47 -0.05
N ASP A 45 -22.04 4.96 -1.13
CA ASP A 45 -22.23 5.36 -2.52
C ASP A 45 -23.11 4.40 -3.32
N PHE A 46 -23.82 3.49 -2.65
CA PHE A 46 -24.67 2.51 -3.35
C PHE A 46 -25.83 3.14 -4.16
N GLU A 47 -26.19 4.40 -3.91
CA GLU A 47 -27.37 5.05 -4.51
C GLU A 47 -27.08 6.28 -5.40
N TYR A 48 -25.82 6.70 -5.60
CA TYR A 48 -25.56 8.04 -6.12
C TYR A 48 -24.83 8.07 -7.47
N THR A 49 -25.58 8.36 -8.53
CA THR A 49 -25.08 8.58 -9.90
C THR A 49 -24.19 9.82 -10.08
N LYS A 50 -24.02 10.65 -9.05
CA LYS A 50 -23.24 11.91 -9.09
C LYS A 50 -22.41 12.18 -7.83
N ILE A 51 -21.39 11.36 -7.60
CA ILE A 51 -20.45 11.43 -6.45
C ILE A 51 -19.86 12.84 -6.27
N GLY A 52 -19.47 13.51 -7.36
CA GLY A 52 -18.79 14.80 -7.31
C GLY A 52 -19.63 15.93 -6.70
N GLU A 53 -20.91 16.01 -7.06
CA GLU A 53 -21.83 17.06 -6.61
C GLU A 53 -22.18 16.90 -5.11
N LYS A 54 -22.42 15.66 -4.66
CA LYS A 54 -22.79 15.39 -3.26
C LYS A 54 -21.60 15.44 -2.31
N VAL A 55 -20.43 14.97 -2.73
CA VAL A 55 -19.18 15.19 -1.98
C VAL A 55 -18.90 16.67 -1.87
N PHE A 56 -19.13 17.44 -2.94
CA PHE A 56 -19.01 18.89 -2.91
C PHE A 56 -19.99 19.54 -1.91
N GLU A 57 -21.27 19.16 -1.92
CA GLU A 57 -22.27 19.67 -0.97
C GLU A 57 -21.90 19.35 0.48
N LEU A 58 -21.50 18.10 0.76
CA LEU A 58 -21.06 17.67 2.08
C LEU A 58 -19.83 18.44 2.54
N LEU A 59 -18.85 18.60 1.66
CA LEU A 59 -17.68 19.41 1.95
C LEU A 59 -18.07 20.85 2.23
N ASN A 60 -18.92 21.47 1.40
CA ASN A 60 -19.42 22.83 1.56
C ASN A 60 -20.08 23.04 2.94
N ASN A 61 -20.95 22.12 3.33
CA ASN A 61 -21.60 22.08 4.64
C ASN A 61 -20.60 21.95 5.80
N PHE A 62 -19.50 21.20 5.61
CA PHE A 62 -18.44 21.13 6.62
C PHE A 62 -17.61 22.42 6.68
N ILE A 63 -17.35 23.08 5.55
CA ILE A 63 -16.61 24.36 5.51
C ILE A 63 -17.37 25.44 6.27
N GLU A 64 -18.69 25.54 6.08
CA GLU A 64 -19.53 26.51 6.80
C GLU A 64 -19.50 26.29 8.32
N LYS A 65 -19.35 25.04 8.77
CA LYS A 65 -19.31 24.71 10.20
C LYS A 65 -17.92 24.87 10.84
N ILE A 66 -16.84 24.61 10.09
CA ILE A 66 -15.49 24.41 10.65
C ILE A 66 -14.49 25.49 10.19
N GLY A 67 -14.81 26.25 9.14
CA GLY A 67 -14.11 27.50 8.78
C GLY A 67 -12.92 27.35 7.83
N TYR A 68 -12.18 26.23 7.83
CA TYR A 68 -11.07 26.00 6.90
C TYR A 68 -10.97 24.52 6.51
N VAL A 69 -10.73 24.26 5.23
CA VAL A 69 -10.89 22.94 4.62
C VAL A 69 -9.82 22.72 3.57
N MET A 70 -9.13 21.59 3.68
CA MET A 70 -8.12 21.15 2.72
C MET A 70 -8.68 19.97 1.92
N THR A 71 -9.65 20.22 1.01
CA THR A 71 -10.37 19.14 0.31
C THR A 71 -10.56 19.42 -1.18
N SER A 72 -10.87 18.31 -1.89
CA SER A 72 -10.95 18.03 -3.34
C SER A 72 -10.72 19.18 -4.35
N LYS A 73 -10.06 18.84 -5.47
CA LYS A 73 -9.79 19.73 -6.63
C LYS A 73 -11.02 20.53 -7.12
N ILE A 74 -12.23 20.02 -6.87
CA ILE A 74 -13.52 20.61 -7.26
C ILE A 74 -13.81 21.91 -6.49
N LEU A 75 -13.37 22.04 -5.23
CA LEU A 75 -13.65 23.22 -4.39
C LEU A 75 -12.80 24.44 -4.73
N LYS A 76 -11.66 24.26 -5.41
CA LYS A 76 -10.78 25.36 -5.81
C LYS A 76 -11.49 26.37 -6.71
N ASN A 77 -12.41 25.90 -7.55
CA ASN A 77 -13.17 26.76 -8.46
C ASN A 77 -14.28 27.55 -7.76
N VAL A 78 -14.76 27.08 -6.60
CA VAL A 78 -15.86 27.74 -5.86
C VAL A 78 -15.34 28.63 -4.74
N ARG A 79 -14.21 28.26 -4.12
CA ARG A 79 -13.61 29.01 -3.02
C ARG A 79 -12.09 29.14 -3.25
N PRO A 80 -11.63 30.19 -3.94
CA PRO A 80 -10.23 30.34 -4.34
C PRO A 80 -9.24 30.46 -3.17
N HIS A 81 -9.74 30.80 -1.97
CA HIS A 81 -8.95 30.87 -0.74
C HIS A 81 -8.74 29.52 -0.05
N LEU A 82 -9.35 28.42 -0.54
CA LEU A 82 -9.09 27.08 -0.04
C LEU A 82 -7.90 26.45 -0.75
N PHE A 83 -6.99 25.90 0.05
CA PHE A 83 -5.85 25.14 -0.44
C PHE A 83 -6.23 23.66 -0.55
N TRP A 84 -5.92 23.05 -1.69
CA TRP A 84 -6.05 21.60 -1.88
C TRP A 84 -4.67 20.99 -2.10
N THR A 85 -4.37 19.93 -1.35
CA THR A 85 -3.19 19.10 -1.58
C THR A 85 -3.64 17.67 -1.83
N PRO A 86 -3.06 16.98 -2.84
CA PRO A 86 -3.31 15.56 -3.00
C PRO A 86 -2.76 14.77 -1.81
N CYS A 87 -3.40 13.65 -1.49
CA CYS A 87 -2.92 12.76 -0.44
C CYS A 87 -1.56 12.18 -0.82
N VAL A 88 -0.55 12.30 0.05
CA VAL A 88 0.79 11.77 -0.18
C VAL A 88 0.75 10.27 -0.44
N ALA A 89 -0.02 9.49 0.35
CA ALA A 89 -0.16 8.05 0.14
C ALA A 89 -0.78 7.73 -1.25
N HIS A 90 -1.73 8.55 -1.71
CA HIS A 90 -2.29 8.40 -3.05
C HIS A 90 -1.26 8.70 -4.14
N CYS A 91 -0.50 9.79 -4.01
CA CYS A 91 0.59 10.12 -4.93
C CYS A 91 1.65 9.01 -5.00
N LEU A 92 2.07 8.47 -3.86
CA LEU A 92 3.03 7.37 -3.79
C LEU A 92 2.49 6.10 -4.46
N ASN A 93 1.20 5.79 -4.29
CA ASN A 93 0.57 4.67 -4.98
C ASN A 93 0.57 4.85 -6.50
N LEU A 94 0.30 6.06 -7.01
CA LEU A 94 0.37 6.35 -8.44
C LEU A 94 1.80 6.19 -8.98
N MET A 95 2.80 6.72 -8.26
CA MET A 95 4.21 6.53 -8.64
C MET A 95 4.60 5.06 -8.67
N LEU A 96 4.16 4.26 -7.68
CA LEU A 96 4.40 2.82 -7.64
C LEU A 96 3.71 2.09 -8.79
N ASP A 97 2.50 2.50 -9.19
CA ASP A 97 1.81 1.94 -10.35
C ASP A 97 2.57 2.19 -11.64
N ASP A 98 3.08 3.41 -11.84
CA ASP A 98 3.89 3.76 -13.02
C ASP A 98 5.24 3.02 -13.05
N ILE A 99 5.93 2.92 -11.93
CA ILE A 99 7.14 2.10 -11.81
C ILE A 99 6.82 0.62 -12.06
N GLY A 100 5.66 0.15 -11.58
CA GLY A 100 5.17 -1.20 -11.81
C GLY A 100 4.97 -1.54 -13.28
N LYS A 101 4.80 -0.54 -14.16
CA LYS A 101 4.67 -0.71 -15.61
C LYS A 101 6.01 -0.90 -16.33
N ILE A 102 7.14 -0.52 -15.70
CA ILE A 102 8.49 -0.74 -16.27
C ILE A 102 8.69 -2.23 -16.52
N PHE A 103 9.08 -2.62 -17.74
CA PHE A 103 9.12 -4.02 -18.17
C PHE A 103 9.85 -4.95 -17.18
N LYS A 104 11.05 -4.56 -16.71
CA LYS A 104 11.82 -5.34 -15.73
C LYS A 104 11.06 -5.52 -14.41
N VAL A 105 10.47 -4.44 -13.89
CA VAL A 105 9.69 -4.43 -12.64
C VAL A 105 8.41 -5.25 -12.79
N LYS A 106 7.67 -5.06 -13.88
CA LYS A 106 6.45 -5.82 -14.20
C LYS A 106 6.73 -7.31 -14.25
N ARG A 107 7.80 -7.71 -14.94
CA ARG A 107 8.23 -9.11 -15.09
C ARG A 107 8.59 -9.74 -13.74
N VAL A 108 9.36 -9.04 -12.91
CA VAL A 108 9.72 -9.50 -11.56
C VAL A 108 8.48 -9.62 -10.67
N THR A 109 7.62 -8.62 -10.69
CA THR A 109 6.39 -8.59 -9.90
C THR A 109 5.49 -9.77 -10.24
N GLN A 110 5.26 -10.04 -11.53
CA GLN A 110 4.45 -11.17 -11.98
C GLN A 110 5.03 -12.53 -11.57
N ARG A 111 6.36 -12.70 -11.67
CA ARG A 111 7.06 -13.91 -11.23
C ARG A 111 7.01 -14.06 -9.71
N GLY A 112 7.22 -12.98 -8.97
CA GLY A 112 7.14 -12.92 -7.50
C GLY A 112 5.74 -13.24 -6.97
N ILE A 113 4.69 -12.73 -7.60
CA ILE A 113 3.29 -13.07 -7.23
C ILE A 113 3.04 -14.58 -7.39
N LYS A 114 3.45 -15.16 -8.52
CA LYS A 114 3.28 -16.60 -8.78
C LYS A 114 4.08 -17.44 -7.76
N LEU A 115 5.30 -17.02 -7.46
CA LEU A 115 6.16 -17.69 -6.48
C LEU A 115 5.55 -17.63 -5.06
N THR A 116 5.08 -16.45 -4.65
CA THR A 116 4.45 -16.25 -3.34
C THR A 116 3.18 -17.08 -3.24
N TYR A 117 2.32 -17.04 -4.27
CA TYR A 117 1.12 -17.87 -4.34
C TYR A 117 1.45 -19.35 -4.23
N TYR A 118 2.51 -19.81 -4.89
CA TYR A 118 2.96 -21.20 -4.78
C TYR A 118 3.38 -21.53 -3.34
N ILE A 119 4.26 -20.73 -2.72
CA ILE A 119 4.71 -20.95 -1.34
C ILE A 119 3.53 -21.06 -0.36
N TYR A 120 2.55 -20.17 -0.44
CA TYR A 120 1.40 -20.17 0.49
C TYR A 120 0.40 -21.30 0.26
N ASN A 121 0.33 -21.88 -0.94
CA ASN A 121 -0.59 -22.99 -1.22
C ASN A 121 0.03 -24.37 -0.98
N HIS A 122 1.32 -24.45 -0.66
CA HIS A 122 2.01 -25.71 -0.40
C HIS A 122 2.56 -25.70 1.03
N SER A 123 1.88 -26.40 1.95
CA SER A 123 2.18 -26.43 3.39
C SER A 123 3.65 -26.72 3.70
N LEU A 124 4.23 -27.72 3.04
CA LEU A 124 5.64 -28.10 3.25
C LEU A 124 6.61 -26.96 2.88
N ILE A 125 6.35 -26.23 1.79
CA ILE A 125 7.17 -25.09 1.36
C ILE A 125 6.94 -23.90 2.29
N LEU A 126 5.70 -23.69 2.73
CA LEU A 126 5.36 -22.66 3.69
C LEU A 126 6.08 -22.87 5.03
N ASP A 127 6.18 -24.11 5.50
CA ASP A 127 6.88 -24.47 6.73
C ASP A 127 8.40 -24.32 6.59
N ILE A 128 8.96 -24.73 5.45
CA ILE A 128 10.38 -24.47 5.12
C ILE A 128 10.64 -22.95 5.09
N MET A 129 9.78 -22.19 4.42
CA MET A 129 9.87 -20.73 4.36
C MET A 129 9.88 -20.15 5.77
N ARG A 130 8.92 -20.52 6.62
CA ARG A 130 8.84 -20.06 8.02
C ARG A 130 10.06 -20.47 8.85
N LYS A 131 10.65 -21.65 8.62
CA LYS A 131 11.89 -22.07 9.27
C LYS A 131 13.05 -21.14 8.91
N TYR A 132 13.21 -20.80 7.63
CA TYR A 132 14.29 -19.92 7.15
C TYR A 132 14.05 -18.43 7.39
N THR A 133 12.80 -17.99 7.50
CA THR A 133 12.44 -16.59 7.77
C THR A 133 12.20 -16.30 9.25
N LYS A 134 12.50 -17.23 10.17
CA LYS A 134 12.21 -17.11 11.61
C LYS A 134 10.73 -16.78 11.88
N LYS A 135 9.84 -17.48 11.19
CA LYS A 135 8.36 -17.31 11.18
C LYS A 135 7.88 -15.96 10.65
N ALA A 136 8.73 -15.20 9.97
CA ALA A 136 8.31 -13.95 9.36
C ALA A 136 7.50 -14.23 8.09
N GLU A 137 6.26 -13.72 8.05
CA GLU A 137 5.40 -13.80 6.89
C GLU A 137 5.96 -12.99 5.70
N LEU A 138 5.72 -13.47 4.48
CA LEU A 138 6.13 -12.78 3.25
C LEU A 138 5.13 -11.65 2.92
N VAL A 139 3.84 -11.90 3.15
CA VAL A 139 2.76 -10.95 2.89
C VAL A 139 2.41 -10.19 4.17
N ARG A 140 2.38 -8.86 4.11
CA ARG A 140 1.88 -8.00 5.20
C ARG A 140 0.59 -7.31 4.77
N HIS A 141 -0.40 -7.28 5.67
CA HIS A 141 -1.67 -6.56 5.47
C HIS A 141 -1.44 -5.05 5.51
N GLY A 142 -2.19 -4.28 4.71
CA GLY A 142 -2.14 -2.81 4.65
C GLY A 142 -1.23 -2.23 3.57
N ILE A 143 -0.25 -3.01 3.12
CA ILE A 143 0.70 -2.64 2.07
C ILE A 143 0.12 -2.97 0.69
N THR A 144 0.28 -2.08 -0.31
CA THR A 144 -0.22 -2.38 -1.67
C THR A 144 0.39 -3.68 -2.19
N ARG A 145 -0.36 -4.43 -3.02
CA ARG A 145 0.09 -5.73 -3.57
C ARG A 145 1.50 -5.67 -4.19
N PHE A 146 1.86 -4.51 -4.74
CA PHE A 146 3.18 -4.23 -5.31
C PHE A 146 4.26 -4.22 -4.23
N VAL A 147 4.07 -3.42 -3.19
CA VAL A 147 5.03 -3.31 -2.08
C VAL A 147 5.08 -4.60 -1.25
N THR A 148 4.00 -5.38 -1.20
CA THR A 148 4.02 -6.69 -0.54
C THR A 148 4.86 -7.72 -1.30
N THR A 149 4.74 -7.74 -2.63
CA THR A 149 5.60 -8.58 -3.50
C THR A 149 7.05 -8.12 -3.44
N PHE A 150 7.28 -6.82 -3.37
CA PHE A 150 8.59 -6.19 -3.20
C PHE A 150 9.29 -6.60 -1.90
N LEU A 151 8.61 -6.49 -0.76
CA LEU A 151 9.13 -6.87 0.55
C LEU A 151 9.35 -8.39 0.67
N THR A 152 8.51 -9.18 -0.01
CA THR A 152 8.68 -10.63 -0.11
C THR A 152 10.01 -10.98 -0.78
N LEU A 153 10.32 -10.34 -1.91
CA LEU A 153 11.52 -10.59 -2.70
C LEU A 153 12.80 -10.04 -2.07
N GLN A 154 12.68 -9.03 -1.20
CA GLN A 154 13.80 -8.47 -0.43
C GLN A 154 14.32 -9.44 0.64
N LYS A 155 13.50 -10.38 1.13
CA LYS A 155 13.94 -11.37 2.12
C LYS A 155 14.90 -12.37 1.44
N THR A 156 16.19 -12.09 1.61
CA THR A 156 17.39 -12.66 0.97
C THR A 156 17.53 -14.19 1.01
N ASN A 157 16.65 -14.92 1.70
CA ASN A 157 16.74 -16.37 1.87
C ASN A 157 15.77 -17.19 1.01
N LEU A 158 14.98 -16.58 0.11
CA LEU A 158 14.07 -17.35 -0.75
C LEU A 158 14.80 -18.41 -1.61
N ARG A 159 16.04 -18.13 -2.06
CA ARG A 159 16.86 -19.13 -2.77
C ARG A 159 17.05 -20.40 -1.93
N ARG A 160 17.32 -20.24 -0.63
CA ARG A 160 17.55 -21.35 0.30
C ARG A 160 16.30 -22.19 0.60
N ILE A 161 15.12 -21.78 0.15
CA ILE A 161 13.89 -22.59 0.25
C ILE A 161 13.83 -23.63 -0.88
N PHE A 162 14.36 -23.31 -2.06
CA PHE A 162 14.25 -24.14 -3.27
C PHE A 162 15.55 -24.89 -3.62
N THR A 163 16.57 -24.81 -2.75
CA THR A 163 17.84 -25.54 -2.86
C THR A 163 18.00 -26.75 -1.90
N PRO A 164 17.30 -26.87 -0.74
CA PRO A 164 17.53 -27.98 0.19
C PRO A 164 17.15 -29.35 -0.40
N ASN A 165 17.80 -30.41 0.11
CA ASN A 165 17.43 -31.80 -0.18
C ASN A 165 15.94 -32.07 0.08
N GLU A 166 15.35 -31.41 1.09
CA GLU A 166 13.91 -31.49 1.42
C GLU A 166 13.01 -31.03 0.25
N TRP A 167 13.41 -30.00 -0.52
CA TRP A 167 12.68 -29.57 -1.72
C TRP A 167 12.87 -30.56 -2.87
N LEU A 168 14.12 -30.97 -3.13
CA LEU A 168 14.47 -31.88 -4.23
C LEU A 168 13.79 -33.25 -4.11
N HIS A 169 13.54 -33.72 -2.87
CA HIS A 169 12.80 -34.95 -2.60
C HIS A 169 11.28 -34.75 -2.46
N SER A 170 10.79 -33.51 -2.49
CA SER A 170 9.36 -33.23 -2.36
C SER A 170 8.57 -33.55 -3.63
N LYS A 171 7.27 -33.83 -3.47
CA LYS A 171 6.34 -33.97 -4.61
C LYS A 171 6.21 -32.67 -5.42
N GLY A 172 6.52 -31.52 -4.81
CA GLY A 172 6.40 -30.20 -5.45
C GLY A 172 7.32 -30.02 -6.66
N VAL A 173 8.52 -30.60 -6.66
CA VAL A 173 9.43 -30.55 -7.83
C VAL A 173 8.86 -31.27 -9.05
N LYS A 174 8.05 -32.31 -8.83
CA LYS A 174 7.40 -33.09 -9.90
C LYS A 174 6.16 -32.41 -10.46
N GLU A 175 5.65 -31.36 -9.80
CA GLU A 175 4.54 -30.58 -10.30
C GLU A 175 5.01 -29.52 -11.29
N VAL A 176 4.28 -29.35 -12.39
CA VAL A 176 4.54 -28.31 -13.40
C VAL A 176 4.64 -26.89 -12.78
N LYS A 177 3.89 -26.63 -11.69
CA LYS A 177 3.94 -25.35 -10.97
C LYS A 177 5.22 -25.21 -10.12
N GLY A 178 5.68 -26.28 -9.48
CA GLY A 178 6.89 -26.28 -8.67
C GLY A 178 8.17 -26.28 -9.50
N GLU A 179 8.18 -26.96 -10.65
CA GLU A 179 9.24 -26.85 -11.65
C GLU A 179 9.40 -25.39 -12.12
N LYS A 180 8.29 -24.74 -12.48
CA LYS A 180 8.29 -23.32 -12.85
C LYS A 180 8.77 -22.41 -11.72
N ALA A 181 8.37 -22.68 -10.48
CA ALA A 181 8.85 -21.92 -9.31
C ALA A 181 10.36 -22.10 -9.12
N THR A 182 10.86 -23.32 -9.23
CA THR A 182 12.30 -23.66 -9.15
C THR A 182 13.09 -22.94 -10.23
N ASN A 183 12.62 -23.01 -11.48
CA ASN A 183 13.27 -22.34 -12.62
C ASN A 183 13.34 -20.82 -12.43
N VAL A 184 12.30 -20.20 -11.88
CA VAL A 184 12.31 -18.76 -11.56
C VAL A 184 13.33 -18.44 -10.47
N VAL A 185 13.39 -19.23 -9.40
CA VAL A 185 14.29 -19.00 -8.26
C VAL A 185 15.76 -19.27 -8.61
N LEU A 186 16.04 -20.22 -9.49
CA LEU A 186 17.40 -20.55 -9.92
C LEU A 186 17.92 -19.62 -11.03
N MET A 187 17.05 -18.90 -11.73
CA MET A 187 17.42 -18.02 -12.83
C MET A 187 18.20 -16.78 -12.35
N PRO A 188 19.47 -16.58 -12.75
CA PRO A 188 20.27 -15.44 -12.29
C PRO A 188 19.69 -14.08 -12.71
N SER A 189 19.18 -13.99 -13.94
CA SER A 189 18.58 -12.76 -14.48
C SER A 189 17.35 -12.31 -13.70
N PHE A 190 16.62 -13.23 -13.07
CA PHE A 190 15.51 -12.88 -12.17
C PHE A 190 16.02 -12.05 -11.00
N TRP A 191 17.10 -12.46 -10.35
CA TRP A 191 17.64 -11.77 -9.19
C TRP A 191 18.30 -10.44 -9.53
N ILE A 192 18.93 -10.33 -10.71
CA ILE A 192 19.41 -9.04 -11.22
C ILE A 192 18.24 -8.07 -11.37
N ASP A 193 17.13 -8.51 -11.96
CA ASP A 193 15.94 -7.68 -12.08
C ASP A 193 15.30 -7.36 -10.72
N VAL A 194 15.35 -8.30 -9.75
CA VAL A 194 14.90 -8.06 -8.37
C VAL A 194 15.72 -6.94 -7.74
N VAL A 195 17.05 -6.98 -7.81
CA VAL A 195 17.91 -5.92 -7.28
C VAL A 195 17.62 -4.58 -7.95
N TYR A 196 17.38 -4.58 -9.28
CA TYR A 196 16.95 -3.37 -9.99
C TYR A 196 15.62 -2.84 -9.45
N ALA A 197 14.61 -3.69 -9.31
CA ALA A 197 13.32 -3.31 -8.76
C ALA A 197 13.44 -2.77 -7.32
N LEU A 198 14.27 -3.42 -6.49
CA LEU A 198 14.63 -3.00 -5.11
C LEU A 198 15.19 -1.57 -5.08
N LYS A 199 16.13 -1.25 -5.96
CA LYS A 199 16.74 0.08 -6.05
C LYS A 199 15.75 1.16 -6.47
N VAL A 200 14.86 0.84 -7.43
CA VAL A 200 13.91 1.83 -7.97
C VAL A 200 12.75 2.11 -7.00
N MET A 201 12.18 1.08 -6.38
CA MET A 201 11.03 1.26 -5.48
C MET A 201 11.43 1.57 -4.02
N GLY A 202 12.66 1.25 -3.61
CA GLY A 202 13.12 1.38 -2.21
C GLY A 202 12.86 2.75 -1.57
N PRO A 203 13.23 3.88 -2.20
CA PRO A 203 12.97 5.21 -1.65
C PRO A 203 11.48 5.50 -1.45
N ILE A 204 10.64 5.10 -2.41
CA ILE A 204 9.19 5.33 -2.39
C ILE A 204 8.52 4.48 -1.32
N VAL A 205 8.94 3.22 -1.17
CA VAL A 205 8.46 2.31 -0.10
C VAL A 205 8.85 2.84 1.28
N THR A 206 10.05 3.41 1.41
CA THR A 206 10.50 4.03 2.66
C THR A 206 9.63 5.24 3.01
N MET A 207 9.37 6.11 2.04
CA MET A 207 8.48 7.26 2.22
C MET A 207 7.05 6.83 2.55
N TRP A 208 6.55 5.77 1.91
CA TRP A 208 5.22 5.22 2.16
C TRP A 208 5.07 4.74 3.60
N ARG A 209 6.07 4.03 4.15
CA ARG A 209 6.07 3.60 5.56
C ARG A 209 6.07 4.76 6.55
N LEU A 210 6.73 5.87 6.23
CA LEU A 210 6.69 7.08 7.05
C LEU A 210 5.30 7.73 7.05
N VAL A 211 4.64 7.77 5.89
CA VAL A 211 3.30 8.35 5.73
C VAL A 211 2.24 7.50 6.44
N ASP A 212 2.39 6.17 6.44
CA ASP A 212 1.44 5.25 7.06
C ASP A 212 1.59 5.16 8.60
N ASN A 213 2.46 5.99 9.21
CA ASN A 213 2.75 5.97 10.65
C ASN A 213 3.16 4.59 11.17
N GLU A 214 3.78 3.74 10.34
CA GLU A 214 4.42 2.53 10.85
C GLU A 214 5.55 2.97 11.78
N LYS A 215 5.38 2.74 13.09
CA LYS A 215 6.45 2.97 14.08
C LYS A 215 7.73 2.36 13.52
N LYS A 216 8.79 3.16 13.43
CA LYS A 216 10.15 2.76 13.05
C LYS A 216 10.55 1.51 13.86
N LYS A 217 10.35 0.31 13.32
CA LYS A 217 11.29 -0.79 13.53
C LYS A 217 12.36 -0.59 12.46
N ILE A 218 13.33 0.25 12.81
CA ILE A 218 14.62 0.26 12.14
C ILE A 218 15.23 -1.09 12.52
N ASP A 219 15.01 -2.10 11.70
CA ASP A 219 15.91 -3.24 11.68
C ASP A 219 17.12 -2.76 10.87
N ASN A 220 18.19 -2.50 11.61
CA ASN A 220 19.53 -2.22 11.13
C ASN A 220 19.99 -3.36 10.23
N GLU A 221 19.77 -3.25 8.93
CA GLU A 221 20.44 -4.10 7.92
C GLU A 221 20.31 -3.43 6.54
N LEU A 222 20.92 -2.24 6.44
CA LEU A 222 21.26 -1.60 5.17
C LEU A 222 22.77 -1.36 5.14
N HIS A 223 23.51 -2.46 5.16
CA HIS A 223 24.83 -2.54 4.57
C HIS A 223 24.84 -3.73 3.62
N LEU A 224 24.67 -3.42 2.33
CA LEU A 224 25.17 -4.08 1.11
C LEU A 224 24.28 -3.74 -0.09
#